data_AF-A0A7S1DPZ8-F1
#
_entry.id   AF-A0A7S1DPZ8-F1
#
_cell.length_a   1.000
_cell.length_b   1.000
_cell.length_c   1.000
_cell.angle_alpha   90.00
_cell.angle_beta   90.00
_cell.angle_gamma   90.00
#
_symmetry.space_group_name_H-M   'P 1'
#
loop_
_entity.id
_entity.type
_entity.pdbx_description
1 polymer ?
#
loop_
_entity_poly.entity_id
_entity_poly.type
_entity_poly.pdbx_seq_one_letter_code
_entity_poly.pdbx_strand_id
1 'polypeptide(L)'
;VCRCLHLATGVVTLSPAARGADTLTLTETHLTSHHGPQWRLLVIGAGQMTDYLAQIAQALGYGVTVCDPREEYAEGFALPGVTLVRAMPDDVVNAFEVDDATAIVALTH
;
A
#
# COMPACT_ATOMS: atom_id res chain seq x y z
N VAL A 1 -5.40 11.51 -7.69
CA VAL A 1 -5.57 12.63 -8.67
C VAL A 1 -5.09 12.16 -10.02
N CYS A 2 -5.86 12.40 -11.07
CA CYS A 2 -5.43 12.23 -12.46
C CYS A 2 -4.93 13.57 -12.99
N ARG A 3 -3.76 13.57 -13.60
CA ARG A 3 -3.13 14.73 -14.22
C ARG A 3 -2.99 14.46 -15.72
N CYS A 4 -3.59 15.32 -16.53
CA CYS A 4 -3.49 15.25 -17.99
C CYS A 4 -2.73 16.47 -18.52
N LEU A 5 -1.62 16.23 -19.21
CA LEU A 5 -0.77 17.24 -19.83
C LEU A 5 -0.99 17.21 -21.34
N HIS A 6 -1.42 18.32 -21.93
CA HIS A 6 -1.42 18.49 -23.38
C HIS A 6 -0.01 18.82 -23.87
N LEU A 7 0.58 17.93 -24.68
CA LEU A 7 2.00 17.95 -25.00
C LEU A 7 2.44 19.18 -25.79
N ALA A 8 1.63 19.63 -26.76
CA ALA A 8 2.00 20.74 -27.64
C ALA A 8 1.89 22.11 -26.96
N THR A 9 1.02 22.25 -25.95
CA THR A 9 0.74 23.55 -25.31
C THR A 9 1.29 23.64 -23.88
N GLY A 10 1.66 22.52 -23.27
CA GLY A 10 2.07 22.47 -21.86
C GLY A 10 0.93 22.64 -20.86
N VAL A 11 -0.32 22.78 -21.32
CA VAL A 11 -1.48 22.98 -20.44
C VAL A 11 -1.75 21.69 -19.66
N VAL A 12 -1.98 21.85 -18.35
CA VAL A 12 -2.27 20.75 -17.44
C VAL A 12 -3.70 20.87 -16.92
N THR A 13 -4.45 19.78 -16.95
CA THR A 13 -5.74 19.64 -16.27
C THR A 13 -5.65 18.57 -15.19
N LEU A 14 -6.33 18.82 -14.07
CA LEU A 14 -6.44 17.89 -12.95
C LEU A 14 -7.88 17.44 -12.81
N SER A 15 -8.07 16.15 -12.56
CA SER A 15 -9.38 15.56 -12.31
C SER A 15 -9.29 14.45 -11.24
N PRO A 16 -10.42 14.03 -10.66
CA PRO A 16 -10.45 12.82 -9.86
C PRO A 16 -9.92 11.63 -10.68
N ALA A 17 -9.05 10.81 -10.06
CA ALA A 17 -8.61 9.58 -10.70
C ALA A 17 -9.73 8.54 -10.64
N ALA A 18 -9.87 7.74 -11.69
CA ALA A 18 -10.69 6.54 -11.62
C ALA A 18 -10.12 5.58 -10.56
N ARG A 19 -11.00 4.78 -9.95
CA ARG A 19 -10.62 3.72 -9.02
C ARG A 19 -9.61 2.77 -9.67
N GLY A 20 -8.56 2.41 -8.92
CA GLY A 20 -7.47 1.53 -9.37
C GLY A 20 -6.58 2.06 -10.50
N ALA A 21 -6.71 3.34 -10.89
CA ALA A 21 -5.92 3.89 -11.98
C ALA A 21 -4.50 4.26 -11.52
N ASP A 22 -3.49 3.49 -11.98
CA ASP A 22 -2.06 3.70 -11.69
C ASP A 22 -1.18 3.63 -12.96
N THR A 23 -1.79 3.66 -14.14
CA THR A 23 -1.07 3.51 -15.40
C THR A 23 -0.71 4.85 -16.00
N LEU A 24 0.59 5.08 -16.22
CA LEU A 24 1.06 6.19 -17.05
C LEU A 24 0.67 5.93 -18.50
N THR A 25 -0.12 6.83 -19.10
CA THR A 25 -0.53 6.71 -20.50
C THR A 25 0.01 7.88 -21.31
N LEU A 26 0.66 7.56 -22.43
CA LEU A 26 1.15 8.54 -23.40
C LEU A 26 0.46 8.32 -24.75
N THR A 27 -0.15 9.38 -25.27
CA THR A 27 -0.67 9.46 -26.63
C THR A 27 0.11 10.52 -27.41
N GLU A 28 -0.18 10.69 -28.70
CA GLU A 28 0.47 11.74 -29.51
C GLU A 28 0.24 13.16 -28.98
N THR A 29 -0.88 13.39 -28.26
CA THR A 29 -1.30 14.73 -27.84
C THR A 29 -1.30 14.93 -26.32
N HIS A 30 -1.37 13.85 -25.54
CA HIS A 30 -1.54 13.92 -24.09
C HIS A 30 -0.67 12.92 -23.34
N LEU A 31 -0.15 13.36 -22.19
CA LEU A 31 0.42 12.52 -21.14
C LEU A 31 -0.51 12.51 -19.92
N THR A 32 -0.99 11.33 -19.54
CA THR A 32 -1.85 11.14 -18.37
C THR A 32 -1.10 10.39 -17.28
N SER A 33 -0.97 11.00 -16.10
CA SER A 33 -0.34 10.41 -14.92
C SER A 33 -1.30 10.36 -13.73
N HIS A 34 -1.15 9.34 -12.90
CA HIS A 34 -1.94 9.14 -11.70
C HIS A 34 -1.08 9.34 -10.46
N HIS A 35 -1.64 10.06 -9.48
CA HIS A 35 -0.99 10.37 -8.22
C HIS A 35 -1.96 10.00 -7.11
N GLY A 36 -1.76 8.79 -6.56
CA GLY A 36 -2.57 8.21 -5.50
C GLY A 36 -1.85 8.16 -4.15
N PRO A 37 -2.53 7.70 -3.09
CA PRO A 37 -1.87 7.37 -1.84
C PRO A 37 -0.79 6.30 -2.06
N GLN A 38 0.15 6.21 -1.11
CA GLN A 38 1.11 5.09 -1.10
C GLN A 38 0.37 3.75 -1.08
N TRP A 39 0.93 2.74 -1.76
CA TRP A 39 0.44 1.38 -1.65
C TRP A 39 0.57 0.90 -0.20
N ARG A 40 -0.47 0.25 0.33
CA ARG A 40 -0.53 -0.23 1.72
C ARG A 40 -0.59 -1.75 1.74
N LEU A 41 0.22 -2.37 2.60
CA LEU A 41 0.21 -3.80 2.82
C LEU A 41 -0.12 -4.10 4.28
N LEU A 42 -1.24 -4.78 4.50
CA LEU A 42 -1.58 -5.37 5.79
C LEU A 42 -1.22 -6.86 5.78
N VAL A 43 -0.26 -7.25 6.61
CA VAL A 43 0.12 -8.66 6.80
C VAL A 43 -0.51 -9.16 8.09
N ILE A 44 -1.26 -10.26 8.02
CA ILE A 44 -1.85 -10.91 9.19
C ILE A 44 -0.95 -12.08 9.58
N GLY A 45 -0.41 -12.02 10.80
CA GLY A 45 0.58 -12.96 11.33
C GLY A 45 1.99 -12.35 11.34
N ALA A 46 2.67 -12.41 12.48
CA ALA A 46 4.03 -11.90 12.69
C ALA A 46 5.09 -13.03 12.72
N GLY A 47 4.85 -14.11 11.96
CA GLY A 47 5.80 -15.23 11.87
C GLY A 47 7.05 -14.92 11.04
N GLN A 48 8.02 -15.84 10.99
CA GLN A 48 9.32 -15.63 10.34
C GLN A 48 9.24 -15.20 8.86
N MET A 49 8.22 -15.65 8.12
CA MET A 49 8.03 -15.26 6.72
C MET A 49 7.65 -13.77 6.57
N THR A 50 6.98 -13.21 7.58
CA THR A 50 6.53 -11.82 7.58
C THR A 50 7.70 -10.85 7.54
N ASP A 51 8.82 -11.16 8.20
CA ASP A 51 10.02 -10.31 8.16
C ASP A 51 10.58 -10.16 6.74
N TYR A 52 10.66 -11.26 5.99
CA TYR A 52 11.13 -11.23 4.61
C TYR A 52 10.16 -10.52 3.69
N LEU A 53 8.86 -10.81 3.82
CA LEU A 53 7.82 -10.15 3.03
C LEU A 53 7.82 -8.64 3.29
N ALA A 54 7.90 -8.22 4.55
CA ALA A 54 7.86 -6.82 4.94
C ALA A 54 9.07 -6.05 4.38
N GLN A 55 10.28 -6.63 4.42
CA GLN A 55 11.47 -6.02 3.82
C GLN A 55 11.32 -5.83 2.30
N ILE A 56 10.82 -6.86 1.59
CA ILE A 56 10.58 -6.78 0.14
C ILE A 56 9.52 -5.70 -0.15
N ALA A 57 8.43 -5.69 0.60
CA ALA A 57 7.35 -4.73 0.42
C ALA A 57 7.83 -3.28 0.66
N GLN A 58 8.62 -3.03 1.70
CA GLN A 58 9.24 -1.72 1.95
C GLN A 58 10.17 -1.30 0.80
N ALA A 59 10.98 -2.23 0.28
CA ALA A 59 11.85 -1.95 -0.86
C ALA A 59 11.06 -1.58 -2.14
N LEU A 60 9.83 -2.09 -2.27
CA LEU A 60 8.88 -1.74 -3.33
C LEU A 60 8.07 -0.47 -3.04
N GLY A 61 8.27 0.18 -1.88
CA GLY A 61 7.60 1.42 -1.50
C GLY A 61 6.23 1.25 -0.84
N TYR A 62 5.88 0.06 -0.36
CA TYR A 62 4.65 -0.15 0.41
C TYR A 62 4.77 0.40 1.83
N GLY A 63 3.70 1.02 2.32
CA GLY A 63 3.46 1.21 3.75
C GLY A 63 3.03 -0.11 4.37
N VAL A 64 3.89 -0.74 5.18
CA VAL A 64 3.64 -2.08 5.73
C VAL A 64 3.12 -1.98 7.17
N THR A 65 2.01 -2.67 7.41
CA THR A 65 1.43 -2.92 8.73
C THR A 65 1.35 -4.43 8.96
N VAL A 66 1.84 -4.91 10.09
CA VAL A 66 1.74 -6.31 10.53
C VAL A 66 0.75 -6.38 11.68
N CYS A 67 -0.18 -7.33 11.63
CA CYS A 67 -1.18 -7.57 12.66
C CYS A 67 -0.98 -8.96 13.25
N ASP A 68 -0.69 -9.05 14.54
CA ASP A 68 -0.68 -10.34 15.27
C ASP A 68 -1.12 -10.11 16.74
N PRO A 69 -2.15 -10.81 17.24
CA PRO A 69 -2.61 -10.63 18.61
C PRO A 69 -1.66 -11.24 19.66
N ARG A 70 -0.73 -12.10 19.27
CA ARG A 70 0.13 -12.84 20.19
C ARG A 70 1.25 -11.95 20.75
N GLU A 71 1.43 -12.00 22.06
CA GLU A 71 2.40 -11.17 22.78
C GLU A 71 3.86 -11.57 22.52
N GLU A 72 4.11 -12.87 22.31
CA GLU A 72 5.44 -13.44 22.02
C GLU A 72 6.14 -12.84 20.80
N TYR A 73 5.40 -12.36 19.79
CA TYR A 73 5.98 -11.71 18.61
C TYR A 73 6.22 -10.22 18.81
N ALA A 74 5.62 -9.59 19.83
CA ALA A 74 5.76 -8.16 20.08
C ALA A 74 7.16 -7.77 20.57
N GLU A 75 7.83 -8.67 21.30
CA GLU A 75 9.19 -8.42 21.81
C GLU A 75 10.28 -8.66 20.75
N GLY A 76 10.00 -9.53 19.76
CA GLY A 76 10.96 -9.91 18.73
C GLY A 76 10.83 -9.15 17.40
N PHE A 77 9.64 -8.64 17.08
CA PHE A 77 9.40 -7.97 15.81
C PHE A 77 9.93 -6.53 15.83
N ALA A 78 11.13 -6.33 15.27
CA ALA A 78 11.80 -5.03 15.22
C ALA A 78 12.26 -4.73 13.78
N LEU A 79 11.31 -4.52 12.86
CA LEU A 79 11.63 -4.04 11.51
C LEU A 79 11.39 -2.52 11.40
N PRO A 80 12.44 -1.71 11.18
CA PRO A 80 12.29 -0.26 11.05
C PRO A 80 11.32 0.12 9.93
N GLY A 81 10.40 1.05 10.21
CA GLY A 81 9.43 1.52 9.22
C GLY A 81 8.24 0.59 8.96
N VAL A 82 8.10 -0.50 9.74
CA VAL A 82 6.89 -1.34 9.77
C VAL A 82 6.11 -1.05 11.03
N THR A 83 4.79 -0.97 10.90
CA THR A 83 3.89 -0.81 12.06
C THR A 83 3.42 -2.19 12.53
N LEU A 84 3.67 -2.55 13.79
CA LEU A 84 3.06 -3.72 14.41
C LEU A 84 1.79 -3.31 15.17
N VAL A 85 0.68 -3.97 14.84
CA VAL A 85 -0.62 -3.81 15.50
C VAL A 85 -0.95 -5.10 16.25
N ARG A 86 -1.12 -4.97 17.57
CA ARG A 86 -1.45 -6.09 18.46
C ARG A 86 -2.96 -6.16 18.69
N ALA A 87 -3.67 -6.69 17.72
CA ALA A 87 -5.12 -6.84 17.79
C ALA A 87 -5.59 -8.05 16.98
N MET A 88 -6.87 -8.39 17.11
CA MET A 88 -7.45 -9.45 16.32
C MET A 88 -7.57 -9.01 14.85
N PRO A 89 -7.30 -9.92 13.88
CA PRO A 89 -7.23 -9.52 12.47
C PRO A 89 -8.51 -8.93 11.89
N ASP A 90 -9.67 -9.42 12.33
CA ASP A 90 -10.98 -8.92 11.92
C ASP A 90 -11.20 -7.45 12.32
N ASP A 91 -10.84 -7.08 13.55
CA ASP A 91 -10.90 -5.69 14.00
C ASP A 91 -9.96 -4.80 13.18
N VAL A 92 -8.73 -5.27 12.93
CA VAL A 92 -7.73 -4.50 12.17
C VAL A 92 -8.16 -4.32 10.72
N VAL A 93 -8.64 -5.37 10.06
CA VAL A 93 -9.12 -5.29 8.66
C VAL A 93 -10.27 -4.30 8.53
N ASN A 94 -11.21 -4.31 9.48
CA ASN A 94 -12.33 -3.36 9.49
C ASN A 94 -11.84 -1.91 9.70
N ALA A 95 -10.86 -1.70 10.57
CA ALA A 95 -10.29 -0.38 10.84
C ALA A 95 -9.29 0.11 9.77
N PHE A 96 -8.78 -0.77 8.90
CA PHE A 96 -7.72 -0.43 7.95
C PHE A 96 -8.21 0.40 6.75
N GLU A 97 -9.53 0.54 6.59
CA GLU A 97 -10.17 1.30 5.51
C GLU A 97 -9.59 0.95 4.13
N VAL A 98 -9.80 -0.31 3.73
CA VAL A 98 -9.25 -0.84 2.49
C VAL A 98 -9.72 -0.05 1.26
N ASP A 99 -8.78 0.27 0.38
CA ASP A 99 -9.01 0.92 -0.90
C ASP A 99 -8.28 0.18 -2.03
N ASP A 100 -8.35 0.71 -3.25
CA ASP A 100 -7.74 0.06 -4.41
C ASP A 100 -6.20 0.02 -4.34
N ALA A 101 -5.60 0.78 -3.42
CA ALA A 101 -4.15 0.80 -3.16
C ALA A 101 -3.75 -0.12 -1.99
N THR A 102 -4.66 -0.98 -1.52
CA THR A 102 -4.45 -1.84 -0.37
C THR A 102 -4.36 -3.32 -0.76
N ALA A 103 -3.36 -4.01 -0.23
CA ALA A 103 -3.23 -5.45 -0.26
C ALA A 103 -3.29 -6.03 1.16
N ILE A 104 -3.95 -7.17 1.32
CA ILE A 104 -3.97 -7.94 2.57
C ILE A 104 -3.37 -9.32 2.29
N VAL A 105 -2.39 -9.71 3.10
CA VAL A 105 -1.76 -11.03 3.03
C VAL A 105 -1.92 -11.74 4.36
N ALA A 106 -2.64 -12.86 4.36
CA ALA A 106 -2.77 -13.71 5.54
C ALA A 106 -1.63 -14.74 5.55
N LEU A 107 -0.67 -14.57 6.47
CA LEU A 107 0.44 -15.48 6.74
C LEU A 107 0.25 -16.16 8.10
N THR A 108 -0.92 -16.76 8.29
CA THR A 108 -1.26 -17.55 9.48
C THR A 108 -1.25 -19.03 9.12
N HIS A 109 -0.61 -19.85 9.95
CA HIS A 109 -0.74 -21.31 9.88
C HIS A 109 -2.08 -21.76 10.46
#